data_AF-A0A2V8SRN6-F1
#
_entry.id   AF-A0A2V8SRN6-F1
#
_cell.length_a   1.000
_cell.length_b   1.000
_cell.length_c   1.000
_cell.angle_alpha   90.00
_cell.angle_beta   90.00
_cell.angle_gamma   90.00
#
_symmetry.space_group_name_H-M   'P 1'
#
loop_
_entity.id
_entity.type
_entity.pdbx_description
1 polymer ?
#
loop_
_entity_poly.entity_id
_entity_poly.type
_entity_poly.pdbx_seq_one_letter_code
_entity_poly.pdbx_strand_id
1 'polypeptide(L)'
;MFRIFFALTLASGASLAGAQPSKVASTAKAAAEKPAGAAFDQKRFDELRAEGFEALYNLDYEGARRRFNEMTRLFPDHPAGYQFLAAGLWLKTLNESRRLQASLYNNEGFYKEKDDQADPKLVAEFRDLTR
;
A
#
# COMPACT_ATOMS: atom_id res chain seq x y z
N MET A 1 -2.43 -47.18 -9.31
CA MET A 1 -1.04 -47.48 -9.70
C MET A 1 -0.90 -47.24 -11.20
N PHE A 2 -0.48 -46.05 -11.62
CA PHE A 2 -0.14 -45.73 -13.01
C PHE A 2 1.01 -44.73 -12.96
N ARG A 3 2.20 -45.16 -13.38
CA ARG A 3 3.41 -44.35 -13.54
C ARG A 3 3.52 -44.00 -15.02
N ILE A 4 3.49 -42.71 -15.34
CA ILE A 4 3.90 -42.21 -16.66
C ILE A 4 5.18 -41.40 -16.44
N PHE A 5 6.28 -41.98 -16.89
CA PHE A 5 7.54 -41.30 -17.16
C PHE A 5 7.39 -40.50 -18.45
N PHE A 6 7.80 -39.23 -18.49
CA PHE A 6 8.28 -38.65 -19.74
C PHE A 6 9.36 -37.58 -19.53
N ALA A 7 10.57 -38.00 -19.92
CA ALA A 7 11.76 -37.31 -20.39
C ALA A 7 11.93 -35.79 -20.18
N LEU A 8 12.86 -35.48 -19.29
CA LEU A 8 13.69 -34.28 -19.26
C LEU A 8 14.65 -34.31 -20.47
N THR A 9 14.56 -33.35 -21.38
CA THR A 9 15.55 -33.16 -22.45
C THR A 9 16.37 -31.90 -22.18
N LEU A 10 17.63 -32.12 -21.79
CA LEU A 10 18.70 -31.14 -21.82
C LEU A 10 19.11 -30.91 -23.28
N ALA A 11 19.19 -29.65 -23.71
CA ALA A 11 19.97 -29.25 -24.86
C ALA A 11 20.90 -28.11 -24.45
N SER A 12 22.16 -28.46 -24.14
CA SER A 12 23.28 -27.53 -24.13
C SER A 12 23.78 -27.32 -25.55
N GLY A 13 23.92 -26.07 -25.97
CA GLY A 13 24.58 -25.69 -27.21
C GLY A 13 25.06 -24.24 -27.15
N ALA A 14 26.32 -24.05 -26.79
CA ALA A 14 27.02 -22.78 -26.90
C ALA A 14 27.66 -22.66 -28.29
N SER A 15 27.51 -21.51 -28.97
CA SER A 15 28.50 -21.02 -29.92
C SER A 15 28.35 -19.51 -30.17
N LEU A 16 29.51 -18.89 -30.40
CA LEU A 16 29.84 -17.47 -30.37
C LEU A 16 29.52 -16.71 -31.67
N ALA A 17 29.48 -15.38 -31.52
CA ALA A 17 29.89 -14.36 -32.47
C ALA A 17 28.98 -14.03 -33.67
N GLY A 18 28.31 -12.88 -33.56
CA GLY A 18 27.79 -12.10 -34.68
C GLY A 18 27.62 -10.65 -34.26
N ALA A 19 28.63 -9.82 -34.51
CA ALA A 19 28.58 -8.38 -34.32
C ALA A 19 27.88 -7.72 -35.52
N GLN A 20 26.86 -6.89 -35.28
CA GLN A 20 26.49 -5.77 -36.16
C GLN A 20 25.90 -4.62 -35.33
N PRO A 21 26.55 -3.44 -35.27
CA PRO A 21 25.98 -2.24 -34.68
C PRO A 21 25.23 -1.46 -35.78
N SER A 22 23.90 -1.40 -35.70
CA SER A 22 23.10 -0.52 -36.57
C SER A 22 22.43 0.57 -35.76
N LYS A 23 23.09 1.72 -35.81
CA LYS A 23 22.66 3.07 -35.44
C LYS A 23 21.35 3.41 -36.17
N VAL A 24 20.21 3.24 -35.50
CA VAL A 24 18.98 3.97 -35.88
C VAL A 24 18.90 5.18 -34.96
N ALA A 25 19.15 6.33 -35.56
CA ALA A 25 19.09 7.62 -34.93
C ALA A 25 17.64 7.98 -34.58
N SER A 26 17.49 8.50 -33.36
CA SER A 26 16.84 9.79 -33.11
C SER A 26 15.40 9.98 -33.61
N THR A 27 14.44 9.40 -32.88
CA THR A 27 13.14 10.05 -32.61
C THR A 27 12.74 9.81 -31.16
N ALA A 28 13.49 10.40 -30.23
CA ALA A 28 13.05 10.57 -28.85
C ALA A 28 13.17 12.06 -28.51
N LYS A 29 12.39 12.88 -29.22
CA LYS A 29 12.14 14.27 -28.84
C LYS A 29 10.67 14.40 -28.49
N ALA A 30 10.43 14.97 -27.32
CA ALA A 30 9.13 15.19 -26.66
C ALA A 30 8.60 14.05 -25.78
N ALA A 31 9.43 13.52 -24.88
CA ALA A 31 8.92 13.32 -23.52
C ALA A 31 8.96 14.71 -22.87
N ALA A 32 7.79 15.28 -22.62
CA ALA A 32 7.66 16.54 -21.91
C ALA A 32 8.39 16.42 -20.56
N GLU A 33 9.44 17.21 -20.36
CA GLU A 33 10.09 17.36 -19.07
C GLU A 33 9.04 17.88 -18.09
N LYS A 34 8.51 16.99 -17.24
CA LYS A 34 7.85 17.38 -15.99
C LYS A 34 8.84 18.35 -15.33
N PRO A 35 8.43 19.59 -14.99
CA PRO A 35 9.34 20.57 -14.41
C PRO A 35 10.03 19.87 -13.24
N ALA A 36 11.37 19.97 -13.17
CA ALA A 36 12.17 19.34 -12.15
C ALA A 36 11.52 19.62 -10.79
N GLY A 37 10.78 18.62 -10.29
CA GLY A 37 9.95 18.77 -9.10
C GLY A 37 10.85 19.15 -7.95
N ALA A 38 10.36 19.99 -7.04
CA ALA A 38 11.03 20.22 -5.78
C ALA A 38 11.48 18.87 -5.21
N ALA A 39 12.76 18.77 -4.81
CA ALA A 39 13.31 17.53 -4.30
C ALA A 39 12.44 17.03 -3.14
N PHE A 40 12.22 15.72 -3.07
CA PHE A 40 11.41 15.12 -2.02
C PHE A 40 11.98 15.46 -0.64
N ASP A 41 11.19 16.12 0.20
CA ASP A 41 11.57 16.46 1.57
C ASP A 41 11.43 15.22 2.47
N GLN A 42 12.46 14.37 2.42
CA GLN A 42 12.53 13.14 3.21
C GLN A 42 12.40 13.40 4.72
N LYS A 43 13.02 14.48 5.22
CA LYS A 43 13.02 14.81 6.64
C LYS A 43 11.60 15.10 7.12
N ARG A 44 10.87 15.98 6.42
CA ARG A 44 9.49 16.31 6.78
C ARG A 44 8.56 15.11 6.64
N PHE A 45 8.78 14.27 5.62
CA PHE A 45 8.02 13.04 5.43
C PHE A 45 8.21 12.04 6.58
N ASP A 46 9.46 11.87 7.05
CA ASP A 46 9.78 10.99 8.17
C ASP A 46 9.22 11.50 9.50
N GLU A 47 9.29 12.81 9.75
CA GLU A 47 8.70 13.45 10.94
C GLU A 47 7.19 13.21 11.02
N LEU A 48 6.45 13.53 9.94
CA LEU A 48 5.00 13.34 9.90
C LEU A 48 4.60 11.87 10.06
N ARG A 49 5.39 10.94 9.48
CA ARG A 49 5.16 9.51 9.66
C ARG A 49 5.33 9.11 11.13
N ALA A 50 6.45 9.48 11.75
CA ALA A 50 6.73 9.13 13.13
C ALA A 50 5.67 9.70 14.09
N GLU A 51 5.36 10.99 13.98
CA GLU A 51 4.31 11.63 14.79
C GLU A 51 2.93 11.02 14.57
N GLY A 52 2.59 10.68 13.32
CA GLY A 52 1.31 10.09 12.99
C GLY A 52 1.13 8.69 13.59
N PHE A 53 2.17 7.85 13.54
CA PHE A 53 2.14 6.53 14.17
C PHE A 53 2.20 6.60 15.69
N GLU A 54 2.96 7.54 16.26
CA GLU A 54 2.96 7.78 17.70
C GLU A 54 1.56 8.14 18.21
N ALA A 55 0.87 9.06 17.52
CA ALA A 55 -0.52 9.39 17.84
C ALA A 55 -1.46 8.18 17.67
N LEU A 56 -1.30 7.42 16.58
CA LEU A 56 -2.15 6.26 16.28
C LEU A 56 -2.04 5.18 17.36
N TYR A 57 -0.83 4.84 17.81
CA TYR A 57 -0.62 3.81 18.82
C TYR A 57 -0.98 4.28 20.24
N ASN A 58 -1.01 5.59 20.48
CA ASN A 58 -1.58 6.19 21.69
C ASN A 58 -3.10 6.42 21.61
N LEU A 59 -3.77 5.88 20.58
CA LEU A 59 -5.22 6.02 20.33
C LEU A 59 -5.70 7.45 20.08
N ASP A 60 -4.80 8.41 19.82
CA ASP A 60 -5.13 9.75 19.34
C ASP A 60 -5.38 9.70 17.82
N TYR A 61 -6.53 9.12 17.45
CA TYR A 61 -6.91 8.94 16.05
C TYR A 61 -7.04 10.27 15.30
N GLU A 62 -7.51 11.32 15.98
CA GLU A 62 -7.61 12.66 15.37
C GLU A 62 -6.23 13.28 15.16
N GLY A 63 -5.30 13.09 16.12
CA GLY A 63 -3.90 13.47 15.96
C GLY A 63 -3.25 12.77 14.77
N ALA A 64 -3.38 11.46 14.68
CA ALA A 64 -2.87 10.66 13.57
C ALA A 64 -3.46 11.14 12.23
N ARG A 65 -4.78 11.31 12.15
CA ARG A 65 -5.48 11.79 10.95
C ARG A 65 -4.98 13.16 10.50
N ARG A 66 -4.74 14.09 11.43
CA ARG A 66 -4.15 15.40 11.10
C ARG A 66 -2.78 15.28 10.44
N ARG A 67 -1.88 14.45 10.98
CA ARG A 67 -0.53 14.24 10.41
C ARG A 67 -0.59 13.58 9.04
N PHE A 68 -1.38 12.52 8.89
CA PHE A 68 -1.47 11.80 7.63
C PHE A 68 -2.14 12.63 6.53
N ASN A 69 -3.13 13.48 6.85
CA ASN A 69 -3.66 14.48 5.91
C ASN A 69 -2.61 15.53 5.52
N GLU A 70 -1.73 15.92 6.44
CA GLU A 70 -0.63 16.80 6.07
C GLU A 70 0.34 16.11 5.10
N MET A 71 0.56 14.80 5.27
CA MET A 71 1.35 14.01 4.31
C MET A 71 0.70 13.96 2.92
N THR A 72 -0.61 13.78 2.80
CA THR A 72 -1.29 13.78 1.48
C THR A 72 -1.22 15.16 0.81
N ARG A 73 -1.25 16.24 1.60
CA ARG A 73 -1.12 17.61 1.10
C ARG A 73 0.30 17.95 0.64
N LEU A 74 1.32 17.57 1.42
CA LEU A 74 2.72 17.91 1.14
C LEU A 74 3.37 16.95 0.13
N PHE A 75 2.91 15.70 0.07
CA PHE A 75 3.47 14.65 -0.77
C PHE A 75 2.36 13.93 -1.57
N PRO A 76 1.61 14.64 -2.43
CA PRO A 76 0.44 14.09 -3.10
C PRO A 76 0.76 12.92 -4.05
N ASP A 77 1.98 12.88 -4.61
CA ASP A 77 2.46 11.81 -5.48
C ASP A 77 2.91 10.55 -4.67
N HIS A 78 2.99 10.63 -3.34
CA HIS A 78 3.45 9.54 -2.48
C HIS A 78 2.25 8.80 -1.83
N PRO A 79 2.11 7.47 -2.01
CA PRO A 79 0.90 6.74 -1.59
C PRO A 79 0.74 6.64 -0.07
N ALA A 80 1.83 6.73 0.70
CA ALA A 80 1.83 6.53 2.15
C ALA A 80 0.79 7.36 2.91
N GLY A 81 0.57 8.64 2.57
CA GLY A 81 -0.39 9.47 3.29
C GLY A 81 -1.81 8.88 3.26
N TYR A 82 -2.27 8.46 2.09
CA TYR A 82 -3.57 7.82 1.90
C TYR A 82 -3.65 6.46 2.58
N GLN A 83 -2.59 5.65 2.47
CA GLN A 83 -2.50 4.34 3.12
C GLN A 83 -2.54 4.45 4.65
N PHE A 84 -1.90 5.47 5.22
CA PHE A 84 -1.90 5.70 6.67
C PHE A 84 -3.23 6.26 7.17
N LEU A 85 -3.91 7.09 6.39
CA LEU A 85 -5.30 7.48 6.67
C LEU A 85 -6.22 6.25 6.70
N ALA A 86 -6.09 5.34 5.73
CA ALA A 86 -6.88 4.11 5.68
C ALA A 86 -6.59 3.21 6.89
N ALA A 87 -5.31 3.04 7.26
CA ALA A 87 -4.91 2.28 8.44
C ALA A 87 -5.45 2.89 9.73
N GLY A 88 -5.40 4.22 9.87
CA GLY A 88 -5.94 4.94 11.02
C GLY A 88 -7.45 4.78 11.15
N LEU A 89 -8.19 4.91 10.04
CA LEU A 89 -9.63 4.69 9.97
C LEU A 89 -9.99 3.25 10.37
N TRP A 90 -9.26 2.26 9.86
CA TRP A 90 -9.48 0.86 10.17
C TRP A 90 -9.23 0.55 11.65
N LEU A 91 -8.11 1.01 12.21
CA LEU A 91 -7.77 0.76 13.61
C LEU A 91 -8.75 1.44 14.57
N LYS A 92 -9.15 2.69 14.27
CA LYS A 92 -10.20 3.40 15.02
C LYS A 92 -11.49 2.60 15.05
N THR A 93 -11.92 2.14 13.88
CA THR A 93 -13.16 1.35 13.72
C THR A 93 -13.10 0.05 14.53
N LEU A 94 -11.99 -0.68 14.46
CA LEU A 94 -11.81 -1.91 15.25
C LEU A 94 -11.80 -1.64 16.76
N ASN A 95 -11.18 -0.56 17.20
CA ASN A 95 -11.12 -0.19 18.61
C ASN A 95 -12.51 0.22 19.16
N GLU A 96 -13.21 1.11 18.45
CA GLU A 96 -14.54 1.61 18.85
C GLU A 96 -15.59 0.49 18.85
N SER A 97 -15.47 -0.47 17.95
CA SER A 97 -16.32 -1.68 17.91
C SER A 97 -15.87 -2.80 18.85
N ARG A 98 -14.85 -2.57 19.69
CA ARG A 98 -14.27 -3.56 20.63
C ARG A 98 -13.74 -4.84 19.97
N ARG A 99 -13.43 -4.79 18.67
CA ARG A 99 -12.94 -5.91 17.85
C ARG A 99 -11.46 -6.21 18.03
N LEU A 100 -10.73 -5.40 18.80
CA LEU A 100 -9.33 -5.64 19.16
C LEU A 100 -9.19 -6.63 20.34
N GLN A 101 -10.28 -7.06 20.97
CA GLN A 101 -10.24 -7.95 22.13
C GLN A 101 -10.17 -9.41 21.69
N ALA A 102 -9.07 -10.10 21.99
CA ALA A 102 -8.89 -11.51 21.63
C ALA A 102 -9.98 -12.43 22.23
N SER A 103 -10.48 -12.11 23.43
CA SER A 103 -11.52 -12.89 24.12
C SER A 103 -12.85 -12.93 23.36
N LEU A 104 -13.14 -11.92 22.53
CA LEU A 104 -14.34 -11.87 21.69
C LEU A 104 -14.40 -13.08 20.75
N TYR A 105 -13.26 -13.48 20.21
CA TYR A 105 -13.13 -14.55 19.21
C TYR A 105 -13.17 -15.96 19.79
N ASN A 106 -13.15 -16.09 21.12
CA ASN A 106 -13.29 -17.37 21.82
C ASN A 106 -14.76 -17.81 21.99
N ASN A 107 -15.72 -16.93 21.69
CA ASN A 107 -17.14 -17.22 21.83
C ASN A 107 -17.74 -17.63 20.47
N GLU A 108 -18.29 -18.84 20.37
CA GLU A 108 -18.95 -19.30 19.14
C GLU A 108 -20.13 -18.42 18.69
N GLY A 109 -20.77 -17.71 19.62
CA GLY A 109 -21.87 -16.80 19.33
C GLY A 109 -21.47 -15.66 18.40
N PHE A 110 -20.21 -15.19 18.50
CA PHE A 110 -19.68 -14.13 17.66
C PHE A 110 -19.76 -14.45 16.17
N TYR A 111 -19.48 -15.69 15.77
CA TYR A 111 -19.51 -16.11 14.37
C TYR A 111 -20.93 -16.40 13.84
N LYS A 112 -21.94 -16.44 14.71
CA LYS A 112 -23.34 -16.72 14.34
C LYS A 112 -24.12 -15.43 14.04
N GLU A 113 -23.54 -14.26 14.32
CA GLU A 113 -24.16 -12.96 14.16
C GLU A 113 -24.11 -12.50 12.69
N LYS A 114 -25.28 -12.21 12.10
CA LYS A 114 -25.40 -11.85 10.67
C LYS A 114 -25.37 -10.34 10.41
N ASP A 115 -25.47 -9.52 11.46
CA ASP A 115 -25.51 -8.05 11.38
C ASP A 115 -24.15 -7.39 11.65
N ASP A 116 -23.06 -8.15 11.46
CA ASP A 116 -21.70 -7.63 11.57
C ASP A 116 -21.26 -6.86 10.32
N GLN A 117 -21.79 -5.66 10.14
CA GLN A 117 -21.44 -4.77 9.05
C GLN A 117 -20.86 -3.46 9.58
N ALA A 118 -19.74 -3.02 9.00
CA ALA A 118 -19.21 -1.70 9.25
C ALA A 118 -20.15 -0.62 8.70
N ASP A 119 -20.14 0.59 9.28
CA ASP A 119 -20.89 1.73 8.77
C ASP A 119 -20.54 1.94 7.27
N PRO A 120 -21.53 1.95 6.36
CA PRO A 120 -21.32 2.17 4.93
C PRO A 120 -20.49 3.42 4.60
N LYS A 121 -20.57 4.46 5.44
CA LYS A 121 -19.77 5.68 5.28
C LYS A 121 -18.28 5.43 5.51
N LEU A 122 -17.93 4.67 6.55
CA LEU A 122 -16.54 4.29 6.84
C LEU A 122 -15.99 3.37 5.75
N VAL A 123 -16.83 2.47 5.23
CA VAL A 123 -16.48 1.62 4.08
C VAL A 123 -16.20 2.48 2.84
N ALA A 124 -17.03 3.48 2.56
CA ALA A 124 -16.81 4.39 1.44
C ALA A 124 -15.51 5.19 1.60
N GLU A 125 -15.27 5.78 2.78
CA GLU A 125 -14.03 6.53 3.07
C GLU A 125 -12.79 5.64 2.92
N PHE A 126 -12.81 4.42 3.48
CA PHE A 126 -11.70 3.48 3.33
C PHE A 126 -11.41 3.14 1.87
N ARG A 127 -12.46 2.93 1.06
CA ARG A 127 -12.31 2.65 -0.38
C ARG A 127 -11.74 3.85 -1.13
N ASP A 128 -12.12 5.07 -0.78
CA ASP A 128 -11.60 6.26 -1.45
C ASP A 128 -10.11 6.50 -1.12
N LEU A 129 -9.66 6.08 0.07
CA LEU A 129 -8.25 6.17 0.50
C LEU A 129 -7.34 5.08 -0.09
N THR A 130 -7.90 4.01 -0.66
CA THR A 130 -7.13 2.81 -1.07
C THR A 130 -7.19 2.48 -2.56
N ARG A 131 -7.78 3.37 -3.37
CA ARG A 131 -7.90 3.22 -4.82
C ARG A 131 -6.67 3.69 -5.59
#